data_AF-A0A8B8SCE7-F1
#
_entry.id   AF-A0A8B8SCE7-F1
#
_cell.length_a   1.000
_cell.length_b   1.000
_cell.length_c   1.000
_cell.angle_alpha   90.00
_cell.angle_beta   90.00
_cell.angle_gamma   90.00
#
_symmetry.space_group_name_H-M   'P 1'
#
loop_
_entity.id
_entity.type
_entity.pdbx_description
1 polymer ?
#
loop_
_entity_poly.entity_id
_entity_poly.type
_entity_poly.pdbx_seq_one_letter_code
_entity_poly.pdbx_strand_id
1 'polypeptide(L)'
;MARPRVRLVVTADDFGYCPRRDEGIVEAFLAGAVTSVSLLVNGAAAESAAELARRHRIPTGLHANLSEGLPVGPARHGVSSLLGPEGFFLGKMGFRKAVAAGDVILTQVREELEAQLSRFRELLGRDPTHVDGHQHVHVLPGVCQVFAEALQTCGVSFTRLPLERGVGGCAWLEAPARSFASAVERDARAAMGPFAHHGLRSTWPPA
;
A
#
# COMPACT_ATOMS: atom_id res chain seq x y z
N MET A 1 15.60 -34.14 -12.75
CA MET A 1 15.88 -32.69 -12.63
C MET A 1 15.03 -32.14 -11.49
N ALA A 2 15.63 -31.48 -10.51
CA ALA A 2 14.87 -30.85 -9.42
C ALA A 2 14.03 -29.71 -9.99
N ARG A 3 12.73 -29.64 -9.66
CA ARG A 3 11.90 -28.49 -10.04
C ARG A 3 12.49 -27.23 -9.40
N PRO A 4 12.52 -26.08 -10.10
CA PRO A 4 12.97 -24.83 -9.50
C PRO A 4 12.13 -24.54 -8.26
N ARG A 5 12.80 -24.21 -7.15
CA ARG A 5 12.14 -23.79 -5.91
C ARG A 5 11.63 -22.37 -6.10
N VAL A 6 10.31 -22.22 -6.13
CA VAL A 6 9.65 -20.90 -6.15
C VAL A 6 9.48 -20.43 -4.71
N ARG A 7 9.89 -19.19 -4.41
CA ARG A 7 9.53 -18.52 -3.16
C ARG A 7 8.20 -17.81 -3.39
N LEU A 8 7.15 -18.28 -2.71
CA LEU A 8 5.84 -17.63 -2.72
C LEU A 8 5.65 -16.85 -1.41
N VAL A 9 5.27 -15.58 -1.53
CA VAL A 9 4.80 -14.76 -0.42
C VAL A 9 3.33 -14.48 -0.67
N VAL A 10 2.47 -14.91 0.26
CA VAL A 10 1.05 -14.57 0.31
C VAL A 10 0.89 -13.47 1.36
N THR A 11 0.55 -12.27 0.91
CA THR A 11 0.28 -11.11 1.77
C THR A 11 -1.22 -10.91 1.90
N ALA A 12 -1.72 -10.76 3.13
CA ALA A 12 -3.08 -10.30 3.36
C ALA A 12 -3.10 -8.78 3.57
N ASP A 13 -3.85 -8.10 2.71
CA ASP A 13 -4.06 -6.65 2.75
C ASP A 13 -5.10 -6.25 3.81
N ASP A 14 -5.15 -4.95 4.12
CA ASP A 14 -6.12 -4.33 5.03
C ASP A 14 -6.09 -4.85 6.49
N PHE A 15 -4.93 -5.34 6.96
CA PHE A 15 -4.77 -5.62 8.38
C PHE A 15 -4.84 -4.30 9.17
N GLY A 16 -5.57 -4.26 10.27
CA GLY A 16 -5.91 -3.03 11.01
C GLY A 16 -7.18 -2.32 10.56
N TYR A 17 -7.90 -2.84 9.56
CA TYR A 17 -9.16 -2.26 9.10
C TYR A 17 -10.27 -2.40 10.16
N CYS A 18 -10.50 -3.62 10.64
CA CYS A 18 -11.46 -3.89 11.70
C CYS A 18 -11.14 -5.23 12.42
N PRO A 19 -11.56 -5.41 13.69
CA PRO A 19 -11.17 -6.59 14.47
C PRO A 19 -11.54 -7.92 13.82
N ARG A 20 -12.74 -7.99 13.21
CA ARG A 20 -13.23 -9.21 12.54
C ARG A 20 -12.39 -9.62 11.33
N ARG A 21 -11.88 -8.64 10.57
CA ARG A 21 -10.97 -8.92 9.43
C ARG A 21 -9.63 -9.40 9.95
N ASP A 22 -9.12 -8.73 10.99
CA ASP A 22 -7.82 -9.04 11.58
C ASP A 22 -7.80 -10.45 12.18
N GLU A 23 -8.87 -10.87 12.86
CA GLU A 23 -9.04 -12.23 13.35
C GLU A 23 -8.95 -13.28 12.24
N GLY A 24 -9.66 -13.07 11.12
CA GLY A 24 -9.61 -13.98 9.97
C GLY A 24 -8.22 -14.01 9.28
N ILE A 25 -7.53 -12.87 9.22
CA ILE A 25 -6.16 -12.80 8.69
C ILE A 25 -5.20 -13.57 9.60
N VAL A 26 -5.33 -13.43 10.93
CA VAL A 26 -4.53 -14.17 11.91
C VAL A 26 -4.80 -15.67 11.80
N GLU A 27 -6.06 -16.08 11.68
CA GLU A 27 -6.42 -17.48 11.45
C GLU A 27 -5.76 -18.05 10.19
N ALA A 28 -5.84 -17.33 9.07
CA ALA A 28 -5.21 -17.74 7.82
C ALA A 28 -3.67 -17.79 7.89
N PHE A 29 -3.05 -16.91 8.68
CA PHE A 29 -1.61 -16.94 8.94
C PHE A 29 -1.22 -18.15 9.79
N LEU A 30 -1.95 -18.44 10.87
CA LEU A 30 -1.71 -19.58 11.75
C LEU A 30 -1.94 -20.92 11.03
N ALA A 31 -2.85 -20.96 10.06
CA ALA A 31 -3.07 -22.10 9.18
C ALA A 31 -2.00 -22.25 8.08
N GLY A 32 -1.09 -21.28 7.92
CA GLY A 32 -0.01 -21.29 6.93
C GLY A 32 -0.41 -20.89 5.51
N ALA A 33 -1.64 -20.42 5.30
CA ALA A 33 -2.10 -19.95 3.99
C ALA A 33 -1.59 -18.53 3.68
N VAL A 34 -1.55 -17.67 4.70
CA VAL A 34 -0.96 -16.32 4.64
C VAL A 34 0.44 -16.35 5.23
N THR A 35 1.38 -15.65 4.61
CA THR A 35 2.79 -15.60 5.03
C THR A 35 3.23 -14.23 5.54
N SER A 36 2.48 -13.18 5.22
CA SER A 36 2.75 -11.79 5.60
C SER A 36 1.45 -10.99 5.61
N VAL A 37 1.46 -9.82 6.24
CA VAL A 37 0.32 -8.87 6.23
C VAL A 37 0.79 -7.47 5.87
N SER A 38 -0.11 -6.64 5.35
CA SER A 38 0.08 -5.20 5.15
C SER A 38 -0.85 -4.42 6.08
N LEU A 39 -0.28 -3.65 6.99
CA LEU A 39 -0.99 -2.92 8.06
C LEU A 39 -1.41 -1.52 7.59
N LEU A 40 -2.71 -1.23 7.70
CA LEU A 40 -3.26 0.13 7.64
C LEU A 40 -3.06 0.81 8.99
N VAL A 41 -2.04 1.65 9.11
CA VAL A 41 -1.70 2.33 10.38
C VAL A 41 -2.71 3.41 10.79
N ASN A 42 -3.53 3.87 9.85
CA ASN A 42 -4.65 4.78 10.09
C ASN A 42 -6.01 4.04 10.22
N GLY A 43 -5.99 2.70 10.17
CA GLY A 43 -7.18 1.87 10.30
C GLY A 43 -7.75 1.90 11.73
N ALA A 44 -9.06 1.70 11.85
CA ALA A 44 -9.75 1.76 13.15
C ALA A 44 -9.27 0.71 14.15
N ALA A 45 -8.70 -0.39 13.67
CA ALA A 45 -8.15 -1.48 14.48
C ALA A 45 -6.61 -1.56 14.43
N ALA A 46 -5.92 -0.52 13.96
CA ALA A 46 -4.46 -0.54 13.75
C ALA A 46 -3.67 -0.95 15.01
N GLU A 47 -4.09 -0.47 16.19
CA GLU A 47 -3.41 -0.78 17.46
C GLU A 47 -3.57 -2.25 17.87
N SER A 48 -4.80 -2.78 17.82
CA SER A 48 -5.06 -4.19 18.13
C SER A 48 -4.45 -5.13 17.09
N ALA A 49 -4.46 -4.74 15.81
CA ALA A 49 -3.79 -5.47 14.74
C ALA A 49 -2.27 -5.51 14.96
N ALA A 50 -1.65 -4.38 15.33
CA ALA A 50 -0.23 -4.35 15.69
C ALA A 50 0.09 -5.29 16.86
N GLU A 51 -0.77 -5.35 17.88
CA GLU A 51 -0.63 -6.32 18.97
C GLU A 51 -0.68 -7.77 18.49
N LEU A 52 -1.65 -8.10 17.63
CA LEU A 52 -1.77 -9.43 17.03
C LEU A 52 -0.53 -9.79 16.20
N ALA A 53 -0.01 -8.86 15.39
CA ALA A 53 1.22 -9.07 14.62
C ALA A 53 2.42 -9.37 15.53
N ARG A 54 2.58 -8.65 16.64
CA ARG A 54 3.66 -8.90 17.61
C ARG A 54 3.46 -10.25 18.31
N ARG A 55 2.25 -10.55 18.78
CA ARG A 55 1.88 -11.78 19.49
C ARG A 55 2.18 -13.03 18.65
N HIS A 56 1.81 -13.01 17.38
CA HIS A 56 1.97 -14.15 16.46
C HIS A 56 3.25 -14.07 15.61
N ARG A 57 4.11 -13.06 15.82
CA ARG A 57 5.35 -12.82 15.08
C ARG A 57 5.14 -12.79 13.56
N ILE A 58 4.03 -12.19 13.12
CA ILE A 58 3.66 -12.08 11.71
C ILE A 58 4.65 -11.13 11.01
N PRO A 59 5.20 -11.47 9.82
CA PRO A 59 5.87 -10.49 8.97
C PRO A 59 4.88 -9.40 8.55
N THR A 60 5.22 -8.13 8.77
CA THR A 60 4.29 -7.00 8.62
C THR A 60 4.92 -5.94 7.74
N GLY A 61 4.24 -5.59 6.66
CA GLY A 61 4.50 -4.41 5.85
C GLY A 61 3.55 -3.26 6.19
N LEU A 62 3.85 -2.08 5.67
CA LEU A 62 2.95 -0.93 5.71
C LEU A 62 2.03 -0.96 4.48
N HIS A 63 0.72 -0.90 4.69
CA HIS A 63 -0.26 -0.66 3.63
C HIS A 63 -0.47 0.85 3.50
N ALA A 64 0.36 1.53 2.71
CA ALA A 64 0.33 2.98 2.59
C ALA A 64 -1.01 3.45 2.04
N ASN A 65 -1.67 4.37 2.74
CA ASN A 65 -3.05 4.75 2.45
C ASN A 65 -3.16 6.26 2.19
N LEU A 66 -3.69 6.64 1.03
CA LEU A 66 -3.93 8.05 0.66
C LEU A 66 -5.39 8.28 0.25
N SER A 67 -6.27 7.32 0.54
CA SER A 67 -7.59 7.27 -0.08
C SER A 67 -8.72 6.89 0.87
N GLU A 68 -8.47 6.39 2.07
CA GLU A 68 -9.55 5.98 2.98
C GLU A 68 -9.26 6.35 4.44
N GLY A 69 -10.29 6.82 5.16
CA GLY A 69 -10.18 7.20 6.56
C GLY A 69 -9.55 8.57 6.77
N LEU A 70 -9.12 8.82 8.02
CA LEU A 70 -8.43 10.05 8.41
C LEU A 70 -6.92 9.91 8.14
N PRO A 71 -6.23 11.03 7.83
CA PRO A 71 -4.77 11.03 7.73
C PRO A 71 -4.10 10.85 9.09
N VAL A 72 -2.86 10.37 9.08
CA VAL A 72 -1.99 10.30 10.27
C VAL A 72 -1.22 11.61 10.45
N GLY A 73 -0.79 12.21 9.34
CA GLY A 73 0.14 13.32 9.29
C GLY A 73 -0.49 14.70 9.49
N PRO A 74 0.27 15.77 9.18
CA PRO A 74 -0.13 17.17 9.44
C PRO A 74 -1.45 17.57 8.81
N ALA A 75 -1.84 16.93 7.70
CA ALA A 75 -3.13 17.14 7.02
C ALA A 75 -4.33 17.04 7.97
N ARG A 76 -4.21 16.27 9.08
CA ARG A 76 -5.25 16.13 10.10
C ARG A 76 -5.67 17.44 10.77
N HIS A 77 -4.81 18.47 10.73
CA HIS A 77 -5.00 19.72 11.48
C HIS A 77 -5.21 20.95 10.58
N GLY A 78 -5.40 20.77 9.27
CA GLY A 78 -5.50 21.90 8.35
C GLY A 78 -6.14 21.56 7.01
N VAL A 79 -6.13 22.55 6.11
CA VAL A 79 -6.59 22.36 4.73
C VAL A 79 -5.52 21.58 3.96
N SER A 80 -5.93 20.50 3.30
CA SER A 80 -5.05 19.64 2.52
C SER A 80 -5.71 19.24 1.20
N SER A 81 -4.89 19.16 0.15
CA SER A 81 -5.26 18.61 -1.15
C SER A 81 -5.60 17.11 -1.12
N LEU A 82 -5.29 16.41 -0.01
CA LEU A 82 -5.56 15.00 0.17
C LEU A 82 -6.98 14.73 0.72
N LEU A 83 -7.64 15.76 1.25
CA LEU A 83 -8.83 15.62 2.08
C LEU A 83 -10.06 16.26 1.45
N GLY A 84 -11.22 15.65 1.71
CA GLY A 84 -12.53 16.26 1.47
C GLY A 84 -12.92 17.25 2.58
N PRO A 85 -14.10 17.90 2.44
CA PRO A 85 -14.60 18.89 3.38
C PRO A 85 -14.73 18.38 4.83
N GLU A 86 -14.97 17.08 5.00
CA GLU A 86 -15.15 16.44 6.31
C GLU A 86 -13.81 16.00 6.95
N GLY A 87 -12.68 16.29 6.32
CA GLY A 87 -11.33 15.96 6.83
C GLY A 87 -10.89 14.50 6.59
N PHE A 88 -11.70 13.71 5.86
CA PHE A 88 -11.32 12.37 5.39
C PHE A 88 -10.59 12.44 4.06
N PHE A 89 -9.78 11.43 3.74
CA PHE A 89 -9.21 11.28 2.41
C PHE A 89 -10.30 11.31 1.33
N LEU A 90 -9.95 11.80 0.14
CA LEU A 90 -10.85 11.97 -1.02
C LEU A 90 -11.52 10.69 -1.56
N GLY A 91 -11.27 9.52 -0.96
CA GLY A 91 -11.76 8.25 -1.48
C GLY A 91 -10.90 7.72 -2.63
N LYS A 92 -11.06 6.42 -2.91
CA LYS A 92 -10.37 5.71 -4.02
C LYS A 92 -10.39 6.45 -5.34
N MET A 93 -11.58 6.93 -5.73
CA MET A 93 -11.80 7.58 -7.02
C MET A 93 -11.55 9.09 -6.95
N GLY A 94 -11.85 9.74 -5.83
CA GLY A 94 -11.59 11.17 -5.67
C GLY A 94 -10.09 11.47 -5.68
N PHE A 95 -9.28 10.71 -4.95
CA PHE A 95 -7.83 10.88 -4.96
C PHE A 95 -7.24 10.70 -6.36
N ARG A 96 -7.67 9.66 -7.10
CA ARG A 96 -7.24 9.44 -8.50
C ARG A 96 -7.60 10.58 -9.43
N LYS A 97 -8.82 11.11 -9.30
CA LYS A 97 -9.26 12.26 -10.11
C LYS A 97 -8.42 13.50 -9.79
N ALA A 98 -8.16 13.77 -8.52
CA ALA A 98 -7.32 14.88 -8.09
C ALA A 98 -5.87 14.74 -8.61
N VAL A 99 -5.28 13.54 -8.55
CA VAL A 99 -3.95 13.29 -9.14
C VAL A 99 -3.96 13.53 -10.65
N ALA A 100 -4.97 13.01 -11.37
CA ALA A 100 -5.07 13.20 -12.82
C ALA A 100 -5.29 14.66 -13.23
N ALA A 101 -5.96 15.45 -12.38
CA ALA A 101 -6.17 16.89 -12.58
C ALA A 101 -4.97 17.75 -12.18
N GLY A 102 -3.98 17.19 -11.47
CA GLY A 102 -2.85 17.95 -10.93
C GLY A 102 -3.18 18.73 -9.65
N ASP A 103 -4.30 18.42 -9.00
CA ASP A 103 -4.79 19.12 -7.80
C ASP A 103 -4.11 18.64 -6.50
N VAL A 104 -3.36 17.53 -6.56
CA VAL A 104 -2.66 16.96 -5.40
C VAL A 104 -1.30 17.59 -5.22
N ILE A 105 -1.07 18.17 -4.03
CA ILE A 105 0.22 18.72 -3.63
C ILE A 105 1.13 17.56 -3.17
N LEU A 106 2.14 17.23 -3.97
CA LEU A 106 3.02 16.08 -3.74
C LEU A 106 3.84 16.16 -2.44
N THR A 107 4.12 17.35 -1.91
CA THR A 107 4.77 17.47 -0.58
C THR A 107 3.86 16.99 0.54
N GLN A 108 2.54 17.19 0.44
CA GLN A 108 1.58 16.67 1.43
C GLN A 108 1.50 15.13 1.37
N VAL A 109 1.63 14.56 0.16
CA VAL A 109 1.75 13.10 0.00
C VAL A 109 2.98 12.58 0.73
N ARG A 110 4.12 13.26 0.62
CA ARG A 110 5.35 12.89 1.34
C ARG A 110 5.14 12.91 2.85
N GLU A 111 4.64 14.04 3.36
CA GLU A 111 4.41 14.24 4.80
C GLU A 111 3.50 13.15 5.37
N GLU A 112 2.44 12.78 4.65
CA GLU A 112 1.53 11.71 5.07
C GLU A 112 2.21 10.34 5.04
N LEU A 113 2.98 10.01 4.00
CA LEU A 113 3.71 8.73 3.92
C LEU A 113 4.77 8.62 5.04
N GLU A 114 5.51 9.69 5.31
CA GLU A 114 6.49 9.75 6.40
C GLU A 114 5.82 9.63 7.78
N ALA A 115 4.65 10.25 7.97
CA ALA A 115 3.86 10.10 9.18
C ALA A 115 3.35 8.65 9.35
N GLN A 116 2.89 8.00 8.28
CA GLN A 116 2.47 6.60 8.34
C GLN A 116 3.62 5.64 8.63
N LEU A 117 4.80 5.87 8.04
CA LEU A 117 6.02 5.11 8.34
C LEU A 117 6.45 5.29 9.80
N SER A 118 6.36 6.52 10.33
CA SER A 118 6.65 6.81 11.74
C SER A 118 5.66 6.11 12.66
N ARG A 119 4.36 6.21 12.36
CA ARG A 119 3.30 5.51 13.11
C ARG A 119 3.45 4.00 13.07
N PHE A 120 3.87 3.43 11.94
CA PHE A 120 4.19 2.01 11.84
C PHE A 120 5.27 1.61 12.87
N ARG A 121 6.35 2.38 12.95
CA ARG A 121 7.44 2.12 13.90
C ARG A 121 7.00 2.25 15.35
N GLU A 122 6.18 3.24 15.68
CA GLU A 122 5.59 3.37 17.02
C GLU A 122 4.77 2.13 17.39
N LEU A 123 3.96 1.63 16.46
CA LEU A 123 3.10 0.48 16.69
C LEU A 123 3.90 -0.83 16.77
N LEU A 124 4.90 -1.04 15.92
CA LEU A 124 5.55 -2.36 15.77
C LEU A 124 6.95 -2.43 16.40
N GLY A 125 7.55 -1.29 16.73
CA GLY A 125 8.93 -1.20 17.25
C GLY A 125 10.02 -1.55 16.22
N ARG A 126 9.69 -1.56 14.92
CA ARG A 126 10.59 -1.92 13.81
C ARG A 126 10.12 -1.30 12.49
N ASP A 127 11.00 -1.26 11.50
CA ASP A 127 10.65 -0.91 10.12
C ASP A 127 9.76 -1.99 9.46
N PRO A 128 8.92 -1.61 8.47
CA PRO A 128 8.08 -2.56 7.75
C PRO A 128 8.93 -3.46 6.83
N THR A 129 8.51 -4.72 6.66
CA THR A 129 9.21 -5.67 5.77
C THR A 129 9.08 -5.30 4.29
N HIS A 130 8.02 -4.57 3.96
CA HIS A 130 7.69 -4.03 2.65
C HIS A 130 6.71 -2.88 2.80
N VAL A 131 6.53 -2.08 1.75
CA VAL A 131 5.40 -1.15 1.66
C VAL A 131 4.67 -1.38 0.35
N ASP A 132 3.36 -1.50 0.41
CA ASP A 132 2.47 -1.45 -0.76
C ASP A 132 1.43 -0.35 -0.57
N GLY A 133 0.55 -0.15 -1.55
CA GLY A 133 -0.45 0.92 -1.51
C GLY A 133 -1.87 0.37 -1.41
N HIS A 134 -2.61 0.85 -0.41
CA HIS A 134 -4.04 0.65 -0.32
C HIS A 134 -4.71 1.15 -1.60
N GLN A 135 -5.53 0.28 -2.19
CA GLN A 135 -6.19 0.54 -3.48
C GLN A 135 -5.20 0.94 -4.59
N HIS A 136 -3.92 0.54 -4.54
CA HIS A 136 -2.89 0.78 -5.56
C HIS A 136 -2.56 2.26 -5.82
N VAL A 137 -2.74 3.13 -4.83
CA VAL A 137 -2.45 4.57 -4.99
C VAL A 137 -0.96 4.87 -5.15
N HIS A 138 -0.08 3.98 -4.67
CA HIS A 138 1.38 4.15 -4.67
C HIS A 138 2.02 4.09 -6.06
N VAL A 139 1.31 3.61 -7.09
CA VAL A 139 1.81 3.60 -8.47
C VAL A 139 1.31 4.77 -9.31
N LEU A 140 0.46 5.64 -8.75
CA LEU A 140 -0.11 6.76 -9.50
C LEU A 140 0.99 7.76 -9.93
N PRO A 141 0.78 8.49 -11.06
CA PRO A 141 1.72 9.50 -11.53
C PRO A 141 2.08 10.52 -10.45
N GLY A 142 3.38 10.85 -10.32
CA GLY A 142 3.91 11.74 -9.28
C GLY A 142 3.97 11.11 -7.89
N VAL A 143 2.91 10.41 -7.47
CA VAL A 143 2.85 9.69 -6.17
C VAL A 143 3.93 8.61 -6.09
N CYS A 144 4.16 7.85 -7.18
CA CYS A 144 5.17 6.79 -7.20
C CYS A 144 6.60 7.30 -6.94
N GLN A 145 6.94 8.50 -7.40
CA GLN A 145 8.23 9.11 -7.12
C GLN A 145 8.37 9.48 -5.64
N VAL A 146 7.38 10.20 -5.10
CA VAL A 146 7.37 10.58 -3.67
C VAL A 146 7.40 9.36 -2.76
N PHE A 147 6.63 8.33 -3.11
CA PHE A 147 6.62 7.05 -2.42
C PHE A 147 8.00 6.41 -2.40
N ALA A 148 8.69 6.37 -3.54
CA ALA A 148 10.02 5.78 -3.64
C ALA A 148 11.05 6.52 -2.78
N GLU A 149 11.01 7.85 -2.79
CA GLU A 149 11.90 8.71 -2.01
C GLU A 149 11.69 8.54 -0.48
N ALA A 150 10.43 8.44 -0.04
CA ALA A 150 10.10 8.22 1.37
C ALA A 150 10.61 6.84 1.85
N LEU A 151 10.43 5.79 1.05
CA LEU A 151 10.92 4.45 1.36
C LEU A 151 12.46 4.39 1.42
N GLN A 152 13.13 5.03 0.46
CA GLN A 152 14.60 5.10 0.41
C GLN A 152 15.17 5.72 1.69
N THR A 153 14.58 6.84 2.14
CA THR A 153 14.99 7.53 3.38
C THR A 153 14.82 6.65 4.62
N CYS A 154 13.81 5.78 4.60
CA CYS A 154 13.46 4.86 5.68
C CYS A 154 14.18 3.50 5.62
N GLY A 155 15.03 3.26 4.62
CA GLY A 155 15.73 1.99 4.44
C GLY A 155 14.85 0.82 3.97
N VAL A 156 13.61 1.07 3.56
CA VAL A 156 12.71 0.01 3.09
C VAL A 156 12.92 -0.21 1.59
N SER A 157 13.40 -1.40 1.23
CA SER A 157 13.87 -1.71 -0.13
C SER A 157 12.89 -2.49 -1.00
N PHE A 158 11.65 -2.75 -0.55
CA PHE A 158 10.71 -3.60 -1.29
C PHE A 158 9.29 -3.03 -1.35
N THR A 159 8.70 -3.05 -2.54
CA THR A 159 7.30 -2.71 -2.78
C THR A 159 6.59 -3.68 -3.73
N ARG A 160 5.29 -3.91 -3.52
CA ARG A 160 4.47 -4.68 -4.46
C ARG A 160 4.21 -3.85 -5.71
N LEU A 161 4.47 -4.42 -6.88
CA LEU A 161 4.01 -3.84 -8.14
C LEU A 161 2.69 -4.53 -8.57
N PRO A 162 1.56 -3.81 -8.67
CA PRO A 162 0.25 -4.38 -9.01
C PRO A 162 0.14 -4.64 -10.53
N LEU A 163 1.02 -5.48 -11.08
CA LEU A 163 0.97 -5.93 -12.47
C LEU A 163 0.24 -7.27 -12.59
N GLU A 164 -1.01 -7.22 -13.06
CA GLU A 164 -1.82 -8.40 -13.34
C GLU A 164 -1.71 -8.77 -14.82
N ARG A 165 -1.10 -9.92 -15.13
CA ARG A 165 -0.86 -10.33 -16.52
C ARG A 165 -2.18 -10.66 -17.23
N GLY A 166 -2.38 -10.05 -18.39
CA GLY A 166 -3.48 -10.41 -19.29
C GLY A 166 -4.85 -9.90 -18.86
N VAL A 167 -4.92 -8.99 -17.87
CA VAL A 167 -6.19 -8.49 -17.34
C VAL A 167 -7.05 -7.79 -18.40
N GLY A 168 -6.41 -7.10 -19.36
CA GLY A 168 -7.09 -6.47 -20.49
C GLY A 168 -7.79 -7.47 -21.43
N GLY A 169 -7.36 -8.74 -21.43
CA GLY A 169 -7.95 -9.83 -22.21
C GLY A 169 -8.99 -10.66 -21.46
N CYS A 170 -9.24 -10.40 -20.17
CA CYS A 170 -10.16 -11.20 -19.37
C CYS A 170 -11.63 -10.98 -19.79
N ALA A 171 -12.17 -11.91 -20.58
CA ALA A 171 -13.54 -11.83 -21.10
C ALA A 171 -14.62 -11.78 -20.02
N TRP A 172 -14.39 -12.42 -18.86
CA TRP A 172 -15.32 -12.49 -17.73
C TRP A 172 -15.37 -11.21 -16.88
N LEU A 173 -14.40 -10.30 -17.05
CA LEU A 173 -14.32 -9.07 -16.27
C LEU A 173 -15.16 -7.97 -16.94
N GLU A 174 -16.10 -7.38 -16.21
CA GLU A 174 -16.93 -6.29 -16.75
C GLU A 174 -16.08 -5.10 -17.22
N ALA A 175 -16.59 -4.37 -18.21
CA ALA A 175 -15.84 -3.28 -18.86
C ALA A 175 -15.27 -2.23 -17.87
N PRO A 176 -16.00 -1.77 -16.82
CA PRO A 176 -15.47 -0.81 -15.86
C PRO A 176 -14.30 -1.39 -15.04
N ALA A 177 -14.45 -2.62 -14.53
CA ALA A 177 -13.41 -3.28 -13.75
C ALA A 177 -12.16 -3.57 -14.59
N ARG A 178 -12.36 -3.98 -15.85
CA ARG A 178 -11.28 -4.21 -16.82
C ARG A 178 -10.52 -2.93 -17.16
N SER A 179 -11.25 -1.83 -17.35
CA SER A 179 -10.66 -0.51 -17.60
C SER A 179 -9.85 -0.02 -16.41
N PHE A 180 -10.39 -0.19 -15.19
CA PHE A 180 -9.67 0.14 -13.95
C PHE A 180 -8.39 -0.69 -13.81
N ALA A 181 -8.46 -2.01 -13.97
CA ALA A 181 -7.30 -2.88 -13.85
C ALA A 181 -6.23 -2.57 -14.91
N SER A 182 -6.66 -2.29 -16.15
CA SER A 182 -5.74 -1.89 -17.22
C SER A 182 -5.07 -0.54 -16.95
N ALA A 183 -5.77 0.39 -16.28
CA ALA A 183 -5.18 1.65 -15.85
C ALA A 183 -4.13 1.44 -14.76
N VAL A 184 -4.45 0.64 -13.73
CA VAL A 184 -3.49 0.26 -12.67
C VAL A 184 -2.26 -0.42 -13.27
N GLU A 185 -2.42 -1.29 -14.26
CA GLU A 185 -1.29 -1.93 -14.93
C GLU A 185 -0.38 -0.92 -15.65
N ARG A 186 -0.96 0.07 -16.36
CA ARG A 186 -0.17 1.13 -17.00
C ARG A 186 0.60 1.96 -15.97
N ASP A 187 -0.07 2.38 -14.90
CA ASP A 187 0.53 3.18 -13.83
C ASP A 187 1.66 2.40 -13.14
N ALA A 188 1.43 1.11 -12.86
CA ALA A 188 2.43 0.21 -12.32
C ALA A 188 3.64 0.05 -13.26
N ARG A 189 3.44 -0.05 -14.58
CA ARG A 189 4.56 -0.10 -15.53
C ARG A 189 5.35 1.21 -15.51
N ALA A 190 4.67 2.36 -15.43
CA ALA A 190 5.33 3.66 -15.35
C ALA A 190 6.12 3.83 -14.03
N ALA A 191 5.60 3.29 -12.93
CA ALA A 191 6.24 3.36 -11.60
C ALA A 191 7.55 2.55 -11.48
N MET A 192 7.80 1.58 -12.39
CA MET A 192 9.04 0.79 -12.37
C MET A 192 10.31 1.64 -12.45
N GLY A 193 10.30 2.69 -13.27
CA GLY A 193 11.45 3.59 -13.43
C GLY A 193 11.79 4.34 -12.13
N PRO A 194 10.84 5.09 -11.55
CA PRO A 194 11.00 5.71 -10.24
C PRO A 194 11.44 4.73 -9.15
N PHE A 195 10.80 3.55 -9.06
CA PHE A 195 11.14 2.56 -8.04
C PHE A 195 12.59 2.06 -8.19
N ALA A 196 13.01 1.70 -9.41
CA ALA A 196 14.38 1.26 -9.67
C ALA A 196 15.41 2.37 -9.41
N HIS A 197 15.09 3.63 -9.77
CA HIS A 197 15.97 4.77 -9.55
C HIS A 197 16.31 4.98 -8.05
N HIS A 198 15.34 4.74 -7.17
CA HIS A 198 15.52 4.84 -5.71
C HIS A 198 15.95 3.51 -5.05
N GLY A 199 16.33 2.50 -5.83
CA GLY A 199 16.84 1.23 -5.32
C GLY A 199 15.77 0.29 -4.75
N LEU A 200 14.49 0.54 -5.07
CA LEU A 200 13.40 -0.35 -4.66
C LEU A 200 13.37 -1.59 -5.54
N ARG A 201 13.41 -2.75 -4.88
CA ARG A 201 13.05 -4.03 -5.49
C ARG A 201 11.53 -4.14 -5.52
N SER A 202 11.01 -4.77 -6.56
CA SER A 202 9.58 -5.02 -6.66
C SER A 202 9.30 -6.45 -7.12
N THR A 203 8.03 -6.82 -7.19
CA THR A 203 7.59 -8.10 -7.75
C THR A 203 7.91 -8.27 -9.25
N TRP A 204 8.36 -7.20 -9.94
CA TRP A 204 8.73 -7.24 -11.36
C TRP A 204 9.93 -6.31 -11.73
N PRO A 205 10.82 -6.73 -12.65
CA PRO A 205 11.03 -8.12 -13.09
C PRO A 205 11.46 -9.00 -11.90
N PRO A 206 11.16 -10.31 -11.90
CA PRO A 206 11.62 -11.19 -10.84
C PRO A 206 13.15 -11.14 -10.73
N ALA A 207 13.64 -10.99 -9.51
CA ALA A 207 15.07 -11.00 -9.18
C ALA A 207 15.71 -12.37 -9.43
#